data_AF-A0A7W4JFX2-F1
#
_entry.id   AF-A0A7W4JFX2-F1
#
_cell.length_a   1.000
_cell.length_b   1.000
_cell.length_c   1.000
_cell.angle_alpha   90.00
_cell.angle_beta   90.00
_cell.angle_gamma   90.00
#
_symmetry.space_group_name_H-M   'P 1'
#
loop_
_entity.id
_entity.type
_entity.pdbx_description
1 polymer ?
#
loop_
_entity_poly.entity_id
_entity_poly.type
_entity_poly.pdbx_seq_one_letter_code
_entity_poly.pdbx_strand_id
1 'polypeptide(L)' 'MRTLHKLIPVEAIELVDHHGSHALLIARTHLAQARDAGDEVRAARWQTVSEAIIAIIEEQKCNATPREKLTTDEE' A
#
# COMPACT_ATOMS: atom_id res chain seq x y z
N MET A 1 4.29 -20.45 6.10
CA MET A 1 4.94 -19.18 6.47
C MET A 1 3.90 -18.32 7.16
N ARG A 2 4.07 -17.97 8.44
CA ARG A 2 3.11 -17.11 9.16
C ARG A 2 3.27 -15.70 8.59
N THR A 3 2.31 -15.24 7.81
CA THR A 3 2.13 -13.82 7.52
C THR A 3 1.96 -13.13 8.87
N LEU A 4 3.01 -12.47 9.35
CA LEU A 4 2.86 -11.48 10.41
C LEU A 4 1.88 -10.45 9.85
N HIS A 5 0.63 -10.49 10.32
CA HIS A 5 -0.34 -9.43 10.08
C HIS A 5 0.22 -8.17 10.75
N LYS A 6 1.14 -7.49 10.05
CA LYS A 6 1.64 -6.19 10.47
C LYS A 6 0.41 -5.30 10.60
N LEU A 7 0.25 -4.66 11.76
CA LEU A 7 -0.82 -3.71 11.99
C LEU A 7 -0.70 -2.62 10.92
N ILE A 8 -1.69 -2.55 10.03
CA ILE A 8 -1.74 -1.56 8.97
C ILE A 8 -2.30 -0.27 9.58
N PRO A 9 -1.58 0.87 9.49
CA PRO A 9 -2.11 2.15 9.93
C PRO A 9 -3.40 2.49 9.18
N VAL A 10 -4.44 2.94 9.91
CA VAL A 10 -5.74 3.31 9.32
C VAL A 10 -5.58 4.36 8.21
N GLU A 11 -4.69 5.33 8.41
CA GLU A 11 -4.38 6.38 7.42
C GLU A 11 -3.87 5.81 6.07
N ALA A 12 -3.13 4.70 6.09
CA ALA A 12 -2.69 4.05 4.86
C ALA A 12 -3.85 3.42 4.09
N ILE A 13 -4.80 2.82 4.80
CA ILE A 13 -6.02 2.25 4.23
C ILE A 13 -6.88 3.36 3.62
N GLU A 14 -7.16 4.40 4.41
CA GLU A 14 -7.95 5.55 3.96
C GLU A 14 -7.37 6.22 2.72
N LEU A 15 -6.04 6.40 2.66
CA LEU A 15 -5.37 6.97 1.49
C LEU A 15 -5.52 6.08 0.25
N VAL A 16 -5.36 4.76 0.38
CA VAL A 16 -5.54 3.83 -0.74
C VAL A 16 -7.00 3.77 -1.18
N ASP A 17 -7.95 3.77 -0.26
CA ASP A 17 -9.38 3.74 -0.57
C ASP A 17 -9.81 5.01 -1.33
N HIS A 18 -9.30 6.18 -0.94
CA HIS A 18 -9.66 7.46 -1.57
C HIS A 18 -8.88 7.76 -2.85
N HIS A 19 -7.61 7.37 -2.93
CA HIS A 19 -6.69 7.81 -3.99
C HIS A 19 -6.10 6.67 -4.82
N GLY A 20 -6.37 5.41 -4.46
CA GLY A 20 -5.87 4.23 -5.16
C GLY A 20 -4.36 4.23 -5.31
N SER A 21 -3.88 4.08 -6.55
CA SER A 21 -2.45 4.05 -6.89
C SER A 21 -1.70 5.36 -6.59
N HIS A 22 -2.41 6.48 -6.43
CA HIS A 22 -1.80 7.77 -6.09
C HIS A 22 -1.49 7.93 -4.59
N ALA A 23 -2.05 7.09 -3.73
CA ALA A 23 -1.83 7.13 -2.28
C ALA A 23 -0.33 7.15 -1.91
N LEU A 24 0.48 6.35 -2.61
CA LEU A 24 1.92 6.27 -2.35
C LEU A 24 2.64 7.57 -2.67
N LEU A 25 2.24 8.28 -3.73
CA LEU A 25 2.84 9.56 -4.08
C LEU A 25 2.53 10.61 -3.00
N ILE A 26 1.28 10.66 -2.53
CA ILE A 26 0.85 11.56 -1.46
C ILE A 26 1.66 11.33 -0.18
N ALA A 27 1.78 10.07 0.26
CA ALA A 27 2.54 9.73 1.46
C ALA A 27 4.03 10.10 1.32
N ARG A 28 4.63 9.91 0.14
CA ARG A 28 6.02 10.30 -0.15
C ARG A 28 6.21 11.82 -0.15
N THR A 29 5.25 12.57 -0.65
CA THR A 29 5.30 14.05 -0.60
C THR A 29 5.30 14.54 0.84
N HIS A 30 4.45 13.98 1.70
CA HIS A 30 4.43 14.36 3.12
C HIS A 30 5.68 13.90 3.88
N LEU A 31 6.25 12.75 3.52
CA LEU A 31 7.54 12.31 4.05
C LEU A 31 8.66 13.29 3.69
N ALA A 32 8.74 13.72 2.43
CA ALA A 32 9.72 14.71 1.98
C ALA A 32 9.57 16.03 2.75
N GLN A 33 8.34 16.55 2.83
CA GLN A 33 8.04 17.77 3.60
C GLN A 33 8.43 17.67 5.08
N ALA A 34 8.22 16.51 5.72
CA ALA A 34 8.61 16.31 7.11
C ALA A 34 10.13 16.30 7.29
N ARG A 35 10.86 15.66 6.36
CA ARG A 35 12.33 15.66 6.35
C ARG A 35 12.90 17.05 6.10
N ASP A 36 12.34 17.80 5.15
CA ASP A 36 12.74 19.16 4.85
C ASP A 36 12.51 20.10 6.04
N ALA A 37 11.48 19.83 6.84
CA ALA A 37 11.19 20.54 8.09
C ALA A 37 12.04 20.08 9.30
N GLY A 38 12.83 19.01 9.16
CA GLY A 38 13.58 18.41 10.27
C GLY A 38 12.70 17.72 11.32
N ASP A 39 11.44 17.39 10.99
CA ASP A 39 10.50 16.72 11.89
C ASP A 39 10.62 15.19 11.76
N GLU A 40 11.52 14.61 12.57
CA GLU A 40 11.83 13.18 12.54
C GLU A 40 10.64 12.30 12.93
N VAL A 41 9.79 12.76 13.86
CA VAL A 41 8.62 12.00 14.32
C VAL A 41 7.60 11.90 13.19
N ARG A 42 7.32 13.03 12.54
CA ARG A 42 6.42 13.06 11.39
C ARG A 42 7.01 12.30 10.21
N ALA A 43 8.31 12.38 9.97
CA ALA A 43 8.97 11.60 8.93
C ALA A 43 8.87 10.09 9.18
N ALA A 44 9.10 9.63 10.41
CA ALA A 44 8.96 8.23 10.78
C ALA A 44 7.52 7.73 10.56
N ARG A 45 6.50 8.53 10.96
CA ARG A 45 5.09 8.20 10.69
C ARG A 45 4.82 8.03 9.21
N TRP A 46 5.20 8.99 8.36
CA TRP A 46 4.94 8.94 6.92
C TRP A 46 5.74 7.84 6.21
N GLN A 47 6.91 7.48 6.73
CA GLN A 47 7.66 6.31 6.29
C GLN A 47 6.87 5.02 6.54
N THR A 48 6.34 4.82 7.75
CA THR A 48 5.49 3.67 8.09
C THR A 48 4.21 3.61 7.24
N VAL A 49 3.56 4.75 7.03
CA VAL A 49 2.37 4.83 6.16
C VAL A 49 2.72 4.45 4.72
N SER A 50 3.85 4.94 4.19
CA SER A 50 4.29 4.61 2.83
C SER A 50 4.57 3.12 2.65
N GLU A 51 5.20 2.47 3.63
CA GLU A 51 5.45 1.02 3.62
C GLU A 51 4.16 0.21 3.68
N ALA A 52 3.19 0.66 4.48
CA ALA A 52 1.89 0.02 4.57
C ALA A 52 1.09 0.12 3.26
N ILE A 53 1.13 1.28 2.58
CA ILE A 53 0.51 1.47 1.27
C ILE A 53 1.08 0.50 0.23
N ILE A 54 2.40 0.30 0.21
CA ILE A 54 3.05 -0.66 -0.69
C ILE A 54 2.50 -2.06 -0.45
N ALA A 55 2.46 -2.49 0.81
CA ALA A 55 1.96 -3.82 1.17
C ALA A 55 0.50 -4.02 0.72
N ILE A 56 -0.38 -3.03 0.93
CA ILE A 56 -1.78 -3.09 0.49
C ILE A 56 -1.87 -3.24 -1.04
N ILE A 57 -1.15 -2.42 -1.80
CA ILE A 57 -1.19 -2.44 -3.26
C ILE A 57 -0.65 -3.76 -3.82
N GLU A 58 0.42 -4.30 -3.22
CA GLU A 58 0.99 -5.59 -3.61
C GLU A 58 0.03 -6.74 -3.32
N GLU A 59 -0.64 -6.73 -2.17
CA GLU A 59 -1.67 -7.72 -1.82
C GLU A 59 -2.86 -7.67 -2.79
N GLN A 60 -3.33 -6.47 -3.15
CA GLN A 60 -4.38 -6.29 -4.15
C GLN A 60 -3.98 -6.87 -5.52
N LYS A 61 -2.72 -6.70 -5.95
CA LYS A 61 -2.22 -7.29 -7.21
C LYS A 61 -2.18 -8.81 -7.15
N CYS A 62 -1.77 -9.40 -6.03
CA CYS A 62 -1.76 -10.85 -5.85
C CYS A 62 -3.18 -11.44 -5.84
N ASN A 63 -4.14 -10.72 -5.25
CA ASN A 63 -5.56 -11.10 -5.18
C ASN A 63 -6.31 -10.85 -6.50
N ALA A 64 -5.79 -9.98 -7.38
CA ALA A 64 -6.31 -9.76 -8.73
C ALA A 64 -5.87 -10.84 -9.74
N THR A 65 -5.41 -12.01 -9.27
CA THR A 65 -5.19 -13.17 -10.15
C THR A 65 -6.52 -13.56 -10.81
N PRO A 66 -6.61 -13.56 -12.15
CA PRO A 66 -7.86 -13.84 -12.84
C PRO A 66 -8.25 -15.29 -12.58
N ARG A 67 -9.37 -15.48 -11.88
CA ARG A 67 -10.12 -16.72 -11.95
C ARG A 67 -10.82 -16.76 -13.31
N GLU A 68 -10.65 -17.90 -14.00
CA GLU A 68 -11.37 -18.39 -15.19
C GLU A 68 -10.78 -18.00 -16.56
N LYS A 69 -10.56 -18.92 -17.52
CA LYS A 69 -11.16 -20.26 -17.73
C LYS A 69 -10.14 -21.33 -18.13
N LEU A 70 -10.15 -22.41 -17.35
CA LEU A 70 -9.73 -23.75 -17.75
C LEU A 70 -11.01 -24.50 -18.19
N THR A 71 -11.38 -24.43 -19.47
CA THR A 71 -12.42 -25.26 -20.14
C THR A 71 -12.26 -25.01 -21.65
N THR A 72 -12.13 -25.95 -22.58
CA THR A 72 -11.97 -27.40 -22.60
C THR A 72 -11.48 -27.67 -24.04
N ASP A 73 -10.54 -28.59 -24.23
CA ASP A 73 -10.37 -29.28 -25.52
C ASP A 73 -11.71 -29.96 -25.87
N GLU A 74 -12.38 -29.54 -26.93
CA GLU A 74 -13.33 -30.40 -27.65
C GLU A 74 -13.16 -30.18 -29.16
N GLU A 75 -12.51 -31.19 -29.76
CA GLU A 75 -12.52 -31.71 -31.14
C GLU A 75 -12.26 -30.80 -32.36
#